data_AF-A0A2V5TI38-F1
#
_entry.id   AF-A0A2V5TI38-F1
#
_cell.length_a   1.000
_cell.length_b   1.000
_cell.length_c   1.000
_cell.angle_alpha   90.00
_cell.angle_beta   90.00
_cell.angle_gamma   90.00
#
_symmetry.space_group_name_H-M   'P 1'
#
loop_
_entity.id
_entity.type
_entity.pdbx_description
1 polymer ?
#
loop_
_entity_poly.entity_id
_entity_poly.type
_entity_poly.pdbx_seq_one_letter_code
_entity_poly.pdbx_strand_id
1 'polypeptide(L)'
;MRQLVMIGNSVTDGEQLCSYINYRLLNSSSWEELSKTLEATGRSADLIDFYRQITAVSQTGRIVSAGVSLAERFGLEDPALKKELSALLRDYFGIPPRFLDEIFRFSHRAVKAALEPLRKSVQNQMQVWALRNHPHCYMCGVTLNFTEQDHLHSYTCEHVWPRGYGGNSIPDNLLPACKSCNSNKKANFATWVMPGIQSLVLGLAPTEEKLQQIPGSYKFSIHYRVAQRVAIEKGVPLKAAFLQIGPWEDVRVRDIDDVVDIFNLQNHVEDRAVT
;
A
#
# COMPACT_ATOMS: atom_id res chain seq x y z
N MET A 1 23.90 3.04 6.57
CA MET A 1 22.94 4.02 6.02
C MET A 1 21.55 3.42 6.24
N ARG A 2 20.59 4.08 6.92
CA ARG A 2 19.25 3.51 7.13
C ARG A 2 18.54 3.47 5.78
N GLN A 3 18.42 2.29 5.18
CA GLN A 3 17.57 2.08 4.01
C GLN A 3 16.14 2.37 4.45
N LEU A 4 15.52 3.40 3.86
CA LEU A 4 14.13 3.74 4.09
C LEU A 4 13.30 2.64 3.41
N VAL A 5 12.60 1.85 4.23
CA VAL A 5 11.75 0.71 3.79
C VAL A 5 10.29 1.13 3.61
N MET A 6 9.91 2.28 4.17
CA MET A 6 8.56 2.83 4.13
C MET A 6 8.58 4.32 3.81
N ILE A 7 7.47 4.84 3.26
CA ILE A 7 7.31 6.22 2.79
C ILE A 7 7.46 7.19 3.98
N GLY A 8 8.47 8.07 3.92
CA GLY A 8 8.76 9.04 4.98
C GLY A 8 7.71 10.15 5.12
N ASN A 9 7.04 10.52 4.02
CA ASN A 9 6.00 11.54 3.99
C ASN A 9 4.60 10.92 4.03
N SER A 10 4.29 10.28 5.16
CA SER A 10 2.98 9.67 5.43
C SER A 10 1.88 10.74 5.45
N VAL A 11 0.87 10.60 4.58
CA VAL A 11 -0.24 11.56 4.46
C VAL A 11 -1.42 11.16 5.34
N THR A 12 -1.68 9.85 5.44
CA THR A 12 -2.81 9.31 6.19
C THR A 12 -2.41 8.84 7.58
N ASP A 13 -3.41 8.74 8.47
CA ASP A 13 -3.22 8.20 9.82
C ASP A 13 -2.82 6.72 9.79
N GLY A 14 -3.31 5.96 8.81
CA GLY A 14 -2.92 4.58 8.54
C GLY A 14 -1.45 4.44 8.13
N GLU A 15 -0.97 5.29 7.21
CA GLU A 15 0.45 5.33 6.85
C GLU A 15 1.31 5.71 8.05
N GLN A 16 0.88 6.68 8.86
CA GLN A 16 1.62 7.09 10.07
C GLN A 16 1.71 5.94 11.10
N LEU A 17 0.63 5.19 11.31
CA LEU A 17 0.64 4.00 12.17
C LEU A 17 1.59 2.93 11.62
N CYS A 18 1.54 2.65 10.32
CA CYS A 18 2.40 1.66 9.68
C CYS A 18 3.89 2.05 9.76
N SER A 19 4.20 3.33 9.48
CA SER A 19 5.53 3.90 9.63
C SER A 19 6.02 3.83 11.09
N TYR A 20 5.15 4.11 12.06
CA TYR A 20 5.49 3.98 13.47
C TYR A 20 5.85 2.52 13.83
N ILE A 21 5.05 1.55 13.40
CA ILE A 21 5.34 0.12 13.61
C ILE A 21 6.69 -0.25 12.97
N ASN A 22 6.90 0.11 11.70
CA ASN A 22 8.12 -0.24 10.98
C ASN A 22 9.40 0.36 11.58
N TYR A 23 9.37 1.65 11.94
CA TYR A 23 10.57 2.39 12.34
C TYR A 23 10.81 2.44 13.85
N ARG A 24 9.78 2.21 14.69
CA ARG A 24 9.92 2.25 16.15
C ARG A 24 9.80 0.88 16.80
N LEU A 25 8.85 0.05 16.35
CA LEU A 25 8.62 -1.25 16.96
C LEU A 25 9.48 -2.35 16.34
N LEU A 26 9.60 -2.35 15.02
CA LEU A 26 10.37 -3.34 14.28
C LEU A 26 11.84 -2.92 14.08
N ASN A 27 12.32 -1.87 14.74
CA ASN A 27 13.72 -1.44 14.63
C ASN A 27 14.63 -2.34 15.47
N SER A 28 15.03 -3.48 14.91
CA SER A 28 15.88 -4.50 15.55
C SER A 28 17.08 -4.86 14.66
N SER A 29 18.19 -5.29 15.27
CA SER A 29 19.34 -5.90 14.58
C SER A 29 19.02 -7.28 13.98
N SER A 30 17.93 -7.92 14.41
CA SER A 30 17.51 -9.24 13.91
C SER A 30 17.29 -9.27 12.39
N TRP A 31 17.00 -8.13 11.75
CA TRP A 31 16.90 -8.05 10.30
C TRP A 31 18.23 -8.29 9.58
N GLU A 32 19.35 -7.88 10.17
CA GLU A 32 20.68 -8.11 9.59
C GLU A 32 21.07 -9.59 9.69
N GLU A 33 20.75 -10.24 10.80
CA GLU A 33 20.94 -11.69 10.98
C GLU A 33 20.07 -12.51 10.02
N LEU A 34 18.80 -12.12 9.87
CA LEU A 34 17.90 -12.75 8.90
C LEU A 34 18.40 -12.50 7.46
N SER A 35 18.92 -11.31 7.16
CA SER A 35 19.46 -10.99 5.84
C SER A 35 20.60 -11.94 5.46
N LYS A 36 21.55 -12.15 6.39
CA LYS A 36 22.66 -13.12 6.21
C LYS A 36 22.14 -14.54 6.00
N THR A 37 21.14 -14.94 6.78
CA THR A 37 20.52 -16.27 6.66
C THR A 37 19.87 -16.48 5.27
N LEU A 38 19.36 -15.40 4.68
CA LEU A 38 18.70 -15.43 3.37
C LEU A 38 19.65 -15.23 2.18
N GLU A 39 20.97 -15.07 2.39
CA GLU A 39 21.93 -14.85 1.28
C GLU A 39 21.86 -15.94 0.21
N ALA A 40 21.70 -17.21 0.61
CA ALA A 40 21.61 -18.36 -0.30
C ALA A 40 20.39 -18.32 -1.25
N THR A 41 19.43 -17.42 -1.02
CA THR A 41 18.27 -17.25 -1.90
C THR A 41 18.56 -16.41 -3.15
N GLY A 42 19.66 -15.65 -3.18
CA GLY A 42 19.91 -14.63 -4.20
C GLY A 42 18.94 -13.43 -4.13
N ARG A 43 18.07 -13.37 -3.12
CA ARG A 43 17.01 -12.36 -2.93
C ARG A 43 17.01 -11.77 -1.52
N SER A 44 18.12 -11.86 -0.78
CA SER A 44 18.15 -11.51 0.65
C SER A 44 17.65 -10.09 0.93
N ALA A 45 18.10 -9.09 0.17
CA ALA A 45 17.66 -7.70 0.34
C ALA A 45 16.16 -7.53 0.05
N ASP A 46 15.68 -8.10 -1.05
CA ASP A 46 14.28 -8.05 -1.46
C ASP A 46 13.35 -8.75 -0.45
N LEU A 47 13.76 -9.91 0.07
CA LEU A 47 13.00 -10.67 1.06
C LEU A 47 12.97 -9.95 2.41
N ILE A 48 14.05 -9.28 2.82
CA ILE A 48 14.04 -8.47 4.04
C ILE A 48 13.09 -7.28 3.89
N ASP A 49 13.12 -6.58 2.76
CA ASP A 49 12.17 -5.52 2.46
C ASP A 49 10.72 -6.04 2.51
N PHE A 50 10.46 -7.17 1.83
CA PHE A 50 9.18 -7.86 1.87
C PHE A 50 8.72 -8.18 3.30
N TYR A 51 9.53 -8.89 4.09
CA TYR A 51 9.16 -9.34 5.44
C TYR A 51 8.93 -8.17 6.39
N ARG A 52 9.72 -7.11 6.29
CA ARG A 52 9.54 -5.90 7.09
C ARG A 52 8.23 -5.20 6.76
N GLN A 53 7.97 -4.96 5.46
CA GLN A 53 6.75 -4.28 5.03
C GLN A 53 5.49 -5.11 5.32
N ILE A 54 5.52 -6.44 5.08
CA ILE A 54 4.34 -7.28 5.31
C ILE A 54 4.02 -7.35 6.80
N THR A 55 5.03 -7.45 7.66
CA THR A 55 4.83 -7.43 9.11
C THR A 55 4.20 -6.11 9.55
N ALA A 56 4.71 -4.97 9.09
CA ALA A 56 4.20 -3.65 9.48
C ALA A 56 2.76 -3.41 8.97
N VAL A 57 2.46 -3.75 7.71
CA VAL A 57 1.14 -3.53 7.12
C VAL A 57 0.10 -4.50 7.68
N SER A 58 0.45 -5.78 7.88
CA SER A 58 -0.44 -6.75 8.51
C SER A 58 -0.76 -6.37 9.96
N GLN A 59 0.24 -5.89 10.72
CA GLN A 59 0.00 -5.41 12.08
C GLN A 59 -0.89 -4.17 12.09
N THR A 60 -0.66 -3.21 11.17
CA THR A 60 -1.54 -2.05 10.97
C THR A 60 -2.98 -2.47 10.72
N GLY A 61 -3.20 -3.37 9.76
CA GLY A 61 -4.53 -3.87 9.41
C GLY A 61 -5.23 -4.52 10.61
N ARG A 62 -4.54 -5.43 11.31
CA ARG A 62 -5.11 -6.10 12.49
C ARG A 62 -5.48 -5.12 13.60
N ILE A 63 -4.64 -4.13 13.87
CA ILE A 63 -4.89 -3.10 14.90
C ILE A 63 -6.09 -2.24 14.50
N VAL A 64 -6.14 -1.77 13.26
CA VAL A 64 -7.25 -0.94 12.77
C VAL A 64 -8.56 -1.73 12.77
N SER A 65 -8.57 -2.97 12.28
CA SER A 65 -9.76 -3.83 12.31
C SER A 65 -10.24 -4.09 13.74
N ALA A 66 -9.35 -4.42 14.67
CA ALA A 66 -9.71 -4.63 16.07
C ALA A 66 -10.29 -3.34 16.71
N GLY A 67 -9.66 -2.20 16.45
CA GLY A 67 -10.12 -0.90 16.95
C GLY A 67 -11.47 -0.49 16.36
N VAL A 68 -11.73 -0.74 15.08
CA VAL A 68 -13.05 -0.54 14.45
C VAL A 68 -14.11 -1.39 15.15
N SER A 69 -13.87 -2.69 15.35
CA SER A 69 -14.82 -3.56 16.05
C SER A 69 -15.08 -3.15 17.50
N LEU A 70 -14.08 -2.60 18.19
CA LEU A 70 -14.28 -2.04 19.54
C LEU A 70 -15.04 -0.71 19.50
N ALA A 71 -14.77 0.16 18.53
CA ALA A 71 -15.45 1.43 18.37
C ALA A 71 -16.93 1.25 18.00
N GLU A 72 -17.28 0.20 17.24
CA GLU A 72 -18.68 -0.18 17.01
C GLU A 72 -19.41 -0.60 18.29
N ARG A 73 -18.69 -1.16 19.27
CA ARG A 73 -19.25 -1.62 20.55
C ARG A 73 -19.37 -0.51 21.60
N PHE A 74 -18.36 0.35 21.70
CA PHE A 74 -18.27 1.35 22.78
C PHE A 74 -18.48 2.78 22.29
N GLY A 75 -18.24 3.06 21.00
CA GLY A 75 -18.11 4.42 20.48
C GLY A 75 -16.65 4.89 20.46
N LEU A 76 -16.34 5.75 19.49
CA LEU A 76 -14.96 6.21 19.23
C LEU A 76 -14.38 7.08 20.36
N GLU A 77 -15.23 7.83 21.05
CA GLU A 77 -14.85 8.77 22.11
C GLU A 77 -15.03 8.18 23.52
N ASP A 78 -15.48 6.91 23.63
CA ASP A 78 -15.70 6.27 24.92
C ASP A 78 -14.37 5.85 25.57
N PRO A 79 -14.11 6.21 26.85
CA PRO A 79 -12.92 5.78 27.58
C PRO A 79 -12.70 4.25 27.62
N ALA A 80 -13.77 3.45 27.53
CA ALA A 80 -13.70 2.00 27.43
C ALA A 80 -12.95 1.54 26.18
N LEU A 81 -13.07 2.25 25.05
CA LEU A 81 -12.29 1.96 23.84
C LEU A 81 -10.79 2.03 24.13
N LYS A 82 -10.34 3.08 24.83
CA LYS A 82 -8.93 3.23 25.20
C LYS A 82 -8.47 2.05 26.06
N LYS A 83 -9.25 1.70 27.08
CA LYS A 83 -8.92 0.61 28.00
C LYS A 83 -8.80 -0.72 27.25
N GLU A 84 -9.82 -1.10 26.47
CA GLU A 84 -9.89 -2.39 25.78
C GLU A 84 -8.86 -2.49 24.64
N LEU A 85 -8.70 -1.43 23.83
CA LEU A 85 -7.70 -1.44 22.75
C LEU A 85 -6.29 -1.49 23.31
N SER A 86 -5.99 -0.77 24.40
CA SER A 86 -4.67 -0.83 25.06
C SER A 86 -4.39 -2.22 25.64
N ALA A 87 -5.40 -2.88 26.22
CA ALA A 87 -5.28 -4.27 26.67
C ALA A 87 -4.99 -5.21 25.50
N LEU A 88 -5.71 -5.09 24.37
CA LEU A 88 -5.42 -5.89 23.19
C LEU A 88 -4.00 -5.67 22.66
N LEU A 89 -3.58 -4.39 22.54
CA LEU A 89 -2.24 -4.00 22.08
C LEU A 89 -1.15 -4.66 22.94
N ARG A 90 -1.33 -4.72 24.25
CA ARG A 90 -0.40 -5.39 25.16
C ARG A 90 -0.48 -6.92 25.04
N ASP A 91 -1.67 -7.47 25.19
CA ASP A 91 -1.87 -8.89 25.50
C ASP A 91 -1.84 -9.79 24.25
N TYR A 92 -2.26 -9.28 23.08
CA TYR A 92 -2.36 -10.07 21.85
C TYR A 92 -1.45 -9.59 20.72
N PHE A 93 -1.12 -8.29 20.71
CA PHE A 93 -0.21 -7.71 19.73
C PHE A 93 1.24 -7.65 20.22
N GLY A 94 1.48 -7.95 21.50
CA GLY A 94 2.82 -7.98 22.09
C GLY A 94 3.50 -6.62 22.14
N ILE A 95 2.74 -5.52 22.15
CA ILE A 95 3.33 -4.18 22.20
C ILE A 95 3.95 -3.92 23.58
N PRO A 96 5.25 -3.60 23.66
CA PRO A 96 5.90 -3.29 24.93
C PRO A 96 5.24 -2.11 25.66
N PRO A 97 5.12 -2.13 27.00
CA PRO A 97 4.47 -1.07 27.78
C PRO A 97 4.94 0.34 27.45
N ARG A 98 6.25 0.51 27.23
CA ARG A 98 6.88 1.80 26.89
C ARG A 98 6.39 2.42 25.58
N PHE A 99 5.71 1.66 24.72
CA PHE A 99 5.18 2.13 23.45
C PHE A 99 3.65 2.20 23.41
N LEU A 100 2.95 1.75 24.45
CA LEU A 100 1.49 1.59 24.43
C LEU A 100 0.75 2.90 24.18
N ASP A 101 1.12 3.98 24.87
CA ASP A 101 0.45 5.28 24.71
C ASP A 101 0.67 5.87 23.30
N GLU A 102 1.91 5.81 22.81
CA GLU A 102 2.24 6.29 21.46
C GLU A 102 1.47 5.48 20.41
N ILE A 103 1.53 4.14 20.46
CA ILE A 103 0.82 3.33 19.46
C ILE A 103 -0.68 3.51 19.56
N PHE A 104 -1.26 3.58 20.77
CA PHE A 104 -2.69 3.80 20.96
C PHE A 104 -3.13 5.08 20.25
N ARG A 105 -2.37 6.18 20.38
CA ARG A 105 -2.67 7.44 19.70
C ARG A 105 -2.66 7.30 18.17
N PHE A 106 -1.68 6.58 17.61
CA PHE A 106 -1.67 6.31 16.16
C PHE A 106 -2.84 5.41 15.74
N SER A 107 -3.11 4.35 16.51
CA SER A 107 -4.22 3.43 16.28
C SER A 107 -5.57 4.12 16.32
N HIS A 108 -5.83 4.95 17.33
CA HIS A 108 -7.10 5.66 17.48
C HIS A 108 -7.39 6.58 16.28
N ARG A 109 -6.38 7.34 15.81
CA ARG A 109 -6.53 8.16 14.60
C ARG A 109 -6.78 7.33 13.34
N ALA A 110 -6.04 6.23 13.17
CA ALA A 110 -6.25 5.33 12.03
C ALA A 110 -7.65 4.67 12.06
N VAL A 111 -8.14 4.28 13.24
CA VAL A 111 -9.51 3.76 13.44
C VAL A 111 -10.55 4.81 13.09
N LYS A 112 -10.37 6.05 13.56
CA LYS A 112 -11.22 7.19 13.20
C LYS A 112 -11.28 7.38 11.67
N ALA A 113 -10.13 7.38 11.00
CA ALA A 113 -10.05 7.49 9.55
C ALA A 113 -10.74 6.32 8.84
N ALA A 114 -10.63 5.10 9.38
CA ALA A 114 -11.28 3.91 8.82
C ALA A 114 -12.81 3.96 8.90
N LEU A 115 -13.35 4.58 9.95
CA LEU A 115 -14.79 4.77 10.17
C LEU A 115 -15.36 5.95 9.37
N GLU A 116 -14.54 6.94 9.00
CA GLU A 116 -15.03 8.14 8.31
C GLU A 116 -15.40 7.84 6.84
N PRO A 117 -16.66 8.07 6.43
CA PRO A 117 -17.06 7.86 5.05
C PRO A 117 -16.45 8.90 4.12
N LEU A 118 -16.29 8.55 2.84
CA LEU A 118 -15.94 9.54 1.81
C LEU A 118 -17.08 10.55 1.65
N ARG A 119 -16.83 11.80 2.01
CA ARG A 119 -17.82 12.87 1.90
C ARG A 119 -18.13 13.17 0.44
N LYS A 120 -19.41 13.37 0.11
CA LYS A 120 -19.86 13.72 -1.26
C LYS A 120 -19.15 14.96 -1.83
N SER A 121 -18.84 15.94 -0.99
CA SER A 121 -18.11 17.15 -1.41
C SER A 121 -16.71 16.82 -1.93
N VAL A 122 -15.96 15.96 -1.20
CA VAL A 122 -14.62 15.50 -1.61
C VAL A 122 -14.73 14.65 -2.87
N GLN A 123 -15.72 13.75 -2.94
CA GLN A 123 -15.96 12.93 -4.13
C GLN A 123 -16.22 13.78 -5.39
N ASN A 124 -17.08 14.80 -5.28
CA ASN A 124 -17.38 15.73 -6.37
C ASN A 124 -16.15 16.55 -6.77
N GLN A 125 -15.39 17.04 -5.79
CA GLN A 125 -14.13 17.76 -6.04
C GLN A 125 -13.15 16.88 -6.81
N MET A 126 -12.98 15.62 -6.40
CA MET A 126 -12.08 14.68 -7.07
C MET A 126 -12.56 14.32 -8.47
N GLN A 127 -13.87 14.18 -8.70
CA GLN A 127 -14.42 13.92 -10.03
C GLN A 127 -14.16 15.09 -10.99
N VAL A 128 -14.40 16.33 -10.55
CA VAL A 128 -14.12 17.53 -11.34
C VAL A 128 -12.62 17.66 -11.64
N TRP A 129 -11.76 17.40 -10.65
CA TRP A 129 -10.31 17.40 -10.85
C TRP A 129 -9.88 16.33 -11.86
N ALA A 130 -10.41 15.11 -11.76
CA ALA A 130 -10.09 14.00 -12.65
C ALA A 130 -10.52 14.28 -14.09
N LEU A 131 -11.75 14.79 -14.30
CA LEU A 131 -12.23 15.18 -15.63
C LEU A 131 -11.32 16.18 -16.33
N ARG A 132 -10.73 17.13 -15.57
CA ARG A 132 -9.90 18.20 -16.12
C ARG A 132 -8.43 17.83 -16.29
N ASN A 133 -7.88 17.08 -15.34
CA ASN A 133 -6.43 16.89 -15.23
C ASN A 133 -5.99 15.44 -15.42
N HIS A 134 -6.89 14.47 -15.20
CA HIS A 134 -6.52 13.05 -15.18
C HIS A 134 -7.69 12.14 -15.62
N PRO A 135 -8.16 12.22 -16.88
CA PRO A 135 -9.33 11.48 -17.36
C PRO A 135 -9.06 9.97 -17.60
N HIS A 136 -7.90 9.47 -17.18
CA HIS A 136 -7.47 8.09 -17.31
C HIS A 136 -7.32 7.43 -15.93
N CYS A 137 -7.40 6.10 -15.88
CA CYS A 137 -7.09 5.34 -14.67
C CYS A 137 -5.60 5.51 -14.31
N TYR A 138 -5.28 5.94 -13.09
CA TYR A 138 -3.89 6.12 -12.66
C TYR A 138 -3.08 4.82 -12.67
N MET A 139 -3.77 3.68 -12.59
CA MET A 139 -3.17 2.34 -12.57
C MET A 139 -2.91 1.82 -13.98
N CYS A 140 -3.96 1.67 -14.81
CA CYS A 140 -3.84 0.98 -16.11
C CYS A 140 -3.97 1.89 -17.34
N GLY A 141 -4.12 3.20 -17.15
CA GLY A 141 -4.14 4.18 -18.24
C GLY A 141 -5.42 4.23 -19.08
N VAL A 142 -6.40 3.34 -18.84
CA VAL A 142 -7.65 3.33 -19.60
C VAL A 142 -8.45 4.62 -19.39
N THR A 143 -9.06 5.15 -20.45
CA THR A 143 -9.98 6.29 -20.36
C THR A 143 -11.16 5.95 -19.44
N LEU A 144 -11.47 6.85 -18.51
CA LEU A 144 -12.53 6.64 -17.55
C LEU A 144 -13.89 7.09 -18.10
N ASN A 145 -14.91 6.27 -17.85
CA ASN A 145 -16.29 6.65 -18.11
C ASN A 145 -16.87 7.35 -16.87
N PHE A 146 -17.26 8.62 -17.01
CA PHE A 146 -17.80 9.42 -15.92
C PHE A 146 -19.33 9.44 -15.87
N THR A 147 -20.01 8.85 -16.86
CA THR A 147 -21.47 8.86 -17.00
C THR A 147 -22.10 7.53 -16.62
N GLU A 148 -21.47 6.41 -16.98
CA GLU A 148 -21.94 5.06 -16.66
C GLU A 148 -21.30 4.56 -15.36
N GLN A 149 -22.10 4.00 -14.45
CA GLN A 149 -21.61 3.50 -13.16
C GLN A 149 -21.24 2.01 -13.20
N ASP A 150 -21.84 1.22 -14.08
CA ASP A 150 -21.69 -0.25 -14.10
C ASP A 150 -20.71 -0.82 -15.13
N HIS A 151 -20.04 0.04 -15.89
CA HIS A 151 -18.98 -0.36 -16.80
C HIS A 151 -17.66 -0.71 -16.07
N LEU A 152 -16.84 -1.60 -16.62
CA LEU A 152 -15.52 -1.93 -16.04
C LEU A 152 -14.57 -0.73 -16.01
N HIS A 153 -14.78 0.23 -16.92
CA HIS A 153 -14.01 1.48 -17.03
C HIS A 153 -14.68 2.68 -16.34
N SER A 154 -15.77 2.47 -15.59
CA SER A 154 -16.40 3.54 -14.81
C SER A 154 -15.42 4.20 -13.85
N TYR A 155 -15.48 5.53 -13.77
CA TYR A 155 -14.73 6.32 -12.80
C TYR A 155 -15.07 5.88 -11.38
N THR A 156 -14.03 5.65 -10.60
CA THR A 156 -14.09 5.49 -9.15
C THR A 156 -13.06 6.41 -8.51
N CYS A 157 -13.33 6.83 -7.29
CA CYS A 157 -12.41 7.61 -6.48
C CYS A 157 -11.68 6.63 -5.55
N GLU A 158 -10.45 6.29 -5.87
CA GLU A 158 -9.72 5.23 -5.20
C GLU A 158 -8.77 5.76 -4.12
N HIS A 159 -8.80 5.14 -2.95
CA HIS A 159 -7.87 5.43 -1.86
C HIS A 159 -6.51 4.80 -2.14
N VAL A 160 -5.47 5.62 -2.24
CA VAL A 160 -4.09 5.16 -2.42
C VAL A 160 -3.68 4.27 -1.25
N TRP A 161 -3.87 4.76 -0.02
CA TRP A 161 -3.87 3.96 1.20
C TRP A 161 -5.32 3.60 1.59
N PRO A 162 -5.73 2.32 1.62
CA PRO A 162 -7.11 1.92 1.81
C PRO A 162 -7.70 2.37 3.15
N ARG A 163 -8.99 2.70 3.14
CA ARG A 163 -9.75 3.07 4.34
C ARG A 163 -9.68 2.00 5.44
N GLY A 164 -9.79 0.72 5.07
CA GLY A 164 -9.69 -0.40 6.02
C GLY A 164 -8.34 -0.50 6.77
N TYR A 165 -7.32 0.22 6.29
CA TYR A 165 -6.00 0.33 6.91
C TYR A 165 -5.76 1.72 7.52
N GLY A 166 -6.82 2.52 7.72
CA GLY A 166 -6.74 3.87 8.28
C GLY A 166 -6.46 4.96 7.25
N GLY A 167 -6.77 4.73 5.98
CA GLY A 167 -6.64 5.73 4.92
C GLY A 167 -7.70 6.81 5.00
N ASN A 168 -7.29 8.05 5.26
CA ASN A 168 -8.21 9.18 5.33
C ASN A 168 -8.87 9.45 3.97
N SER A 169 -10.14 9.86 4.00
CA SER A 169 -10.91 10.23 2.81
C SER A 169 -10.65 11.69 2.40
N ILE A 170 -9.40 12.03 2.14
CA ILE A 170 -8.92 13.37 1.77
C ILE A 170 -8.37 13.39 0.34
N PRO A 171 -8.38 14.54 -0.37
CA PRO A 171 -7.89 14.63 -1.74
C PRO A 171 -6.49 14.03 -1.96
N ASP A 172 -5.57 14.19 -1.01
CA ASP A 172 -4.18 13.73 -1.12
C ASP A 172 -4.01 12.21 -1.01
N ASN A 173 -5.05 11.49 -0.58
CA ASN A 173 -5.09 10.03 -0.56
C ASN A 173 -5.99 9.47 -1.68
N LEU A 174 -6.48 10.29 -2.61
CA LEU A 174 -7.43 9.87 -3.62
C LEU A 174 -6.89 10.04 -5.04
N LEU A 175 -7.08 9.01 -5.87
CA LEU A 175 -6.76 9.01 -7.30
C LEU A 175 -7.89 8.42 -8.15
N PRO A 176 -8.02 8.84 -9.42
CA PRO A 176 -9.04 8.35 -10.33
C PRO A 176 -8.66 6.95 -10.85
N ALA A 177 -9.52 5.97 -10.60
CA ALA A 177 -9.30 4.59 -11.04
C ALA A 177 -10.54 4.06 -11.76
N CYS A 178 -10.34 3.11 -12.68
CA CYS A 178 -11.46 2.36 -13.21
C CYS A 178 -11.99 1.34 -12.20
N LYS A 179 -13.28 1.01 -12.26
CA LYS A 179 -13.93 -0.01 -11.44
C LYS A 179 -13.17 -1.34 -11.44
N SER A 180 -12.70 -1.80 -12.60
CA SER A 180 -11.89 -3.02 -12.71
C SER A 180 -10.60 -2.99 -11.87
N CYS A 181 -9.84 -1.90 -11.93
CA CYS A 181 -8.60 -1.78 -11.17
C CYS A 181 -8.85 -1.62 -9.68
N ASN A 182 -9.82 -0.77 -9.31
CA ASN A 182 -10.19 -0.54 -7.93
C ASN A 182 -10.68 -1.85 -7.26
N SER A 183 -11.68 -2.52 -7.85
CA SER A 183 -12.31 -3.68 -7.22
C SER A 183 -11.46 -4.95 -7.25
N ASN A 184 -10.75 -5.23 -8.35
CA ASN A 184 -10.14 -6.55 -8.57
C ASN A 184 -8.61 -6.56 -8.55
N LYS A 185 -7.96 -5.49 -9.04
CA LYS A 185 -6.49 -5.47 -9.18
C LYS A 185 -5.82 -4.95 -7.92
N LYS A 186 -6.24 -3.79 -7.44
CA LYS A 186 -5.79 -3.21 -6.17
C LYS A 186 -6.59 -3.72 -4.98
N ALA A 187 -7.91 -3.89 -5.13
CA ALA A 187 -8.80 -4.30 -4.03
C ALA A 187 -8.51 -3.48 -2.75
N ASN A 188 -8.28 -4.16 -1.61
CA ASN A 188 -7.91 -3.51 -0.34
C ASN A 188 -6.41 -3.58 -0.03
N PHE A 189 -5.54 -3.74 -1.04
CA PHE A 189 -4.09 -3.74 -0.83
C PHE A 189 -3.60 -2.33 -0.50
N ALA A 190 -2.95 -2.20 0.66
CA ALA A 190 -2.30 -0.98 1.12
C ALA A 190 -0.88 -0.83 0.57
N THR A 191 -0.22 -1.95 0.25
CA THR A 191 1.16 -1.98 -0.27
C THR A 191 1.34 -3.13 -1.27
N TRP A 192 2.49 -3.13 -1.96
CA TRP A 192 2.87 -4.15 -2.94
C TRP A 192 3.10 -5.55 -2.34
N VAL A 193 3.31 -5.66 -1.02
CA VAL A 193 3.59 -6.95 -0.37
C VAL A 193 2.33 -7.75 0.00
N MET A 194 1.15 -7.14 -0.12
CA MET A 194 -0.10 -7.78 0.32
C MET A 194 -0.67 -8.81 -0.66
N PRO A 195 -0.54 -8.64 -2.00
CA PRO A 195 -0.80 -9.75 -2.91
C PRO A 195 0.13 -10.92 -2.61
N GLY A 196 -0.26 -12.15 -2.99
CA GLY A 196 0.53 -13.37 -2.78
C GLY A 196 1.79 -13.45 -3.65
N ILE A 197 2.61 -12.40 -3.65
CA ILE A 197 3.77 -12.20 -4.52
C ILE A 197 4.82 -13.29 -4.40
N GLN A 198 4.97 -13.90 -3.22
CA GLN A 198 5.89 -14.99 -2.96
C GLN A 198 5.56 -16.27 -3.74
N SER A 199 4.34 -16.37 -4.30
CA SER A 199 3.89 -17.52 -5.09
C SER A 199 4.07 -17.34 -6.60
N LEU A 200 4.51 -16.16 -7.06
CA LEU A 200 4.74 -15.89 -8.47
C LEU A 200 6.13 -16.36 -8.89
N VAL A 201 6.20 -17.49 -9.58
CA VAL A 201 7.42 -18.01 -10.22
C VAL A 201 7.07 -18.45 -11.63
N LEU A 202 7.68 -17.82 -12.63
CA LEU A 202 7.38 -18.07 -14.05
C LEU A 202 8.46 -18.92 -14.76
N GLY A 203 9.57 -19.21 -14.09
CA GLY A 203 10.71 -19.94 -14.63
C GLY A 203 11.70 -19.04 -15.37
N LEU A 204 12.57 -19.64 -16.19
CA LEU A 204 13.50 -18.91 -17.06
C LEU A 204 12.81 -18.53 -18.37
N ALA A 205 13.13 -17.34 -18.89
CA ALA A 205 12.69 -16.82 -20.19
C ALA A 205 11.20 -17.09 -20.53
N PRO A 206 10.24 -16.67 -19.68
CA PRO A 206 8.82 -16.80 -20.00
C PRO A 206 8.46 -16.02 -21.27
N THR A 207 7.48 -16.53 -22.02
CA THR A 207 6.99 -15.83 -23.22
C THR A 207 6.30 -14.51 -22.86
N GLU A 208 6.29 -13.58 -23.80
CA GLU A 208 5.58 -12.30 -23.64
C GLU A 208 4.10 -12.49 -23.29
N GLU A 209 3.45 -13.48 -23.91
CA GLU A 209 2.07 -13.85 -23.61
C GLU A 209 1.91 -14.25 -22.13
N LYS A 210 2.81 -15.09 -21.60
CA LYS A 210 2.78 -15.54 -20.20
C LYS A 210 3.00 -14.37 -19.23
N LEU A 211 3.85 -13.41 -19.59
CA LEU A 211 4.07 -12.18 -18.81
C LEU A 211 2.80 -11.32 -18.75
N GLN A 212 2.10 -11.18 -19.88
CA GLN A 212 0.88 -10.37 -19.91
C GLN A 212 -0.33 -11.01 -19.24
N GLN A 213 -0.35 -12.34 -19.13
CA GLN A 213 -1.40 -13.11 -18.45
C GLN A 213 -1.32 -13.10 -16.92
N ILE A 214 -0.26 -12.55 -16.31
CA ILE A 214 -0.19 -12.49 -14.85
C ILE A 214 -1.39 -11.69 -14.28
N PRO A 215 -1.99 -12.13 -13.16
CA PRO A 215 -3.09 -11.42 -12.52
C PRO A 215 -2.78 -9.94 -12.26
N GLY A 216 -3.82 -9.11 -12.38
CA GLY A 216 -3.67 -7.66 -12.22
C GLY A 216 -3.16 -7.21 -10.86
N SER A 217 -3.31 -8.03 -9.81
CA SER A 217 -2.74 -7.77 -8.48
C SER A 217 -1.21 -7.82 -8.46
N TYR A 218 -0.59 -8.67 -9.29
CA TYR A 218 0.87 -8.66 -9.48
C TYR A 218 1.31 -7.42 -10.26
N LYS A 219 0.58 -7.04 -11.32
CA LYS A 219 0.85 -5.78 -12.06
C LYS A 219 0.76 -4.56 -11.13
N PHE A 220 -0.25 -4.53 -10.26
CA PHE A 220 -0.37 -3.51 -9.20
C PHE A 220 0.81 -3.54 -8.23
N SER A 221 1.25 -4.72 -7.79
CA SER A 221 2.40 -4.85 -6.88
C SER A 221 3.67 -4.26 -7.49
N ILE A 222 3.98 -4.60 -8.74
CA ILE A 222 5.15 -4.08 -9.45
C ILE A 222 5.04 -2.55 -9.58
N HIS A 223 3.86 -2.05 -9.99
CA HIS A 223 3.60 -0.63 -10.15
C HIS A 223 3.74 0.16 -8.82
N TYR A 224 3.16 -0.37 -7.74
CA TYR A 224 3.24 0.24 -6.41
C TYR A 224 4.67 0.26 -5.92
N ARG A 225 5.45 -0.80 -6.13
CA ARG A 225 6.86 -0.87 -5.71
C ARG A 225 7.70 0.22 -6.37
N VAL A 226 7.43 0.52 -7.65
CA VAL A 226 8.05 1.66 -8.35
C VAL A 226 7.60 3.00 -7.75
N ALA A 227 6.30 3.20 -7.50
CA ALA A 227 5.79 4.43 -6.88
C ALA A 227 6.36 4.65 -5.47
N GLN A 228 6.47 3.59 -4.68
CA GLN A 228 7.05 3.63 -3.33
C GLN A 228 8.51 4.04 -3.38
N ARG A 229 9.30 3.48 -4.31
CA ARG A 229 10.70 3.88 -4.51
C ARG A 229 10.82 5.36 -4.84
N VAL A 230 10.03 5.86 -5.80
CA VAL A 230 10.00 7.29 -6.15
C VAL A 230 9.58 8.17 -4.97
N ALA A 231 8.56 7.76 -4.21
CA ALA A 231 8.10 8.47 -3.02
C ALA A 231 9.20 8.59 -1.95
N ILE A 232 9.99 7.52 -1.75
CA ILE A 232 11.10 7.48 -0.80
C ILE A 232 12.27 8.34 -1.29
N GLU A 233 12.72 8.14 -2.54
CA GLU A 233 13.88 8.82 -3.11
C GLU A 233 13.67 10.32 -3.24
N LYS A 234 12.48 10.75 -3.66
CA LYS A 234 12.15 12.16 -3.85
C LYS A 234 11.53 12.83 -2.62
N GLY A 235 11.23 12.06 -1.57
CA GLY A 235 10.53 12.57 -0.40
C GLY A 235 9.18 13.19 -0.79
N VAL A 236 8.35 12.48 -1.55
CA VAL A 236 7.01 12.95 -1.96
C VAL A 236 5.93 12.00 -1.46
N PRO A 237 4.67 12.47 -1.28
CA PRO A 237 3.55 11.60 -1.01
C PRO A 237 3.37 10.52 -2.09
N LEU A 238 2.83 9.36 -1.70
CA LEU A 238 2.61 8.24 -2.62
C LEU A 238 1.71 8.59 -3.80
N LYS A 239 0.68 9.43 -3.58
CA LYS A 239 -0.16 9.97 -4.65
C LYS A 239 0.68 10.72 -5.70
N ALA A 240 1.60 11.58 -5.26
CA ALA A 240 2.44 12.35 -6.15
C ALA A 240 3.39 11.43 -6.94
N ALA A 241 3.95 10.42 -6.28
CA ALA A 241 4.78 9.42 -6.95
C ALA A 241 4.00 8.63 -8.01
N PHE A 242 2.76 8.19 -7.72
CA PHE A 242 1.89 7.56 -8.73
C PHE A 242 1.61 8.46 -9.93
N LEU A 243 1.31 9.73 -9.69
CA LEU A 243 1.09 10.70 -10.77
C LEU A 243 2.34 10.93 -11.61
N GLN A 244 3.53 10.90 -10.99
CA GLN A 244 4.80 11.08 -11.67
C GLN A 244 5.15 9.89 -12.57
N ILE A 245 4.99 8.66 -12.09
CA ILE A 245 5.33 7.48 -12.89
C ILE A 245 4.26 7.15 -13.93
N GLY A 246 3.03 7.65 -13.74
CA GLY A 246 1.91 7.39 -14.64
C GLY A 246 1.40 5.94 -14.56
N PRO A 247 0.50 5.54 -15.47
CA PRO A 247 -0.03 4.18 -15.47
C PRO A 247 1.04 3.13 -15.78
N TRP A 248 0.84 1.91 -15.30
CA TRP A 248 1.72 0.80 -15.66
C TRP A 248 1.65 0.47 -17.14
N GLU A 249 2.76 -0.05 -17.64
CA GLU A 249 2.93 -0.56 -19.00
C GLU A 249 2.90 -2.10 -19.01
N ASP A 250 3.28 -2.69 -20.14
CA ASP A 250 3.46 -4.13 -20.28
C ASP A 250 4.55 -4.66 -19.35
N VAL A 251 4.27 -5.83 -18.77
CA VAL A 251 5.18 -6.49 -17.84
C VAL A 251 6.33 -7.11 -18.62
N ARG A 252 7.56 -6.88 -18.14
CA ARG A 252 8.78 -7.43 -18.74
C ARG A 252 9.76 -7.90 -17.68
N VAL A 253 10.70 -8.74 -18.10
CA VAL A 253 11.80 -9.26 -17.27
C VAL A 253 12.90 -8.22 -17.19
N ARG A 254 13.55 -8.08 -16.02
CA ARG A 254 14.72 -7.19 -15.84
C ARG A 254 16.02 -7.88 -16.27
N ASP A 255 16.23 -9.09 -15.76
CA ASP A 255 17.37 -9.95 -16.05
C ASP A 255 16.88 -11.25 -16.69
N ILE A 256 17.17 -11.44 -17.98
CA ILE A 256 16.72 -12.59 -18.76
C ILE A 256 17.41 -13.90 -18.37
N ASP A 257 18.56 -13.81 -17.70
CA ASP A 257 19.37 -14.97 -17.30
C ASP A 257 18.98 -15.48 -15.90
N ASP A 258 18.07 -14.80 -15.21
CA ASP A 258 17.58 -15.13 -13.87
C ASP A 258 16.14 -15.69 -13.89
N VAL A 259 15.78 -16.45 -12.86
CA VAL A 259 14.43 -16.98 -12.68
C VAL A 259 13.46 -15.81 -12.50
N VAL A 260 12.38 -15.83 -13.27
CA VAL A 260 11.38 -14.78 -13.23
C VAL A 260 10.45 -14.98 -12.03
N ASP A 261 10.66 -14.16 -11.01
CA ASP A 261 9.80 -13.95 -9.84
C ASP A 261 9.32 -12.50 -9.79
N ILE A 262 8.63 -12.09 -8.72
CA ILE A 262 8.16 -10.69 -8.58
C ILE A 262 9.31 -9.66 -8.53
N PHE A 263 10.51 -10.05 -8.10
CA PHE A 263 11.66 -9.15 -7.93
C PHE A 263 12.39 -8.90 -9.25
N ASN A 264 12.31 -9.85 -10.18
CA ASN A 264 12.85 -9.76 -11.54
C ASN A 264 11.82 -9.24 -12.58
N LEU A 265 10.66 -8.71 -12.15
CA LEU A 265 9.65 -8.13 -13.03
C LEU A 265 9.59 -6.60 -12.94
N GLN A 266 9.22 -5.96 -14.05
CA GLN A 266 8.96 -4.53 -14.13
C GLN A 266 7.84 -4.19 -15.11
N ASN A 267 7.18 -3.06 -14.90
CA ASN A 267 6.15 -2.50 -15.79
C ASN A 267 6.27 -0.97 -15.94
N HIS A 268 7.48 -0.46 -15.74
CA HIS A 268 7.88 0.96 -15.89
C HIS A 268 9.32 1.01 -16.40
N VAL A 269 9.61 1.87 -17.37
CA VAL A 269 10.98 2.06 -17.89
C VAL A 269 11.77 2.84 -16.85
N GLU A 270 12.96 2.36 -16.48
CA GLU A 270 13.75 2.96 -15.39
C GLU A 270 14.03 4.45 -15.60
N ASP A 271 14.08 4.92 -16.84
CA ASP A 271 14.31 6.33 -17.20
C ASP A 271 13.19 7.30 -16.78
N ARG A 272 11.96 6.83 -16.54
CA ARG A 272 10.85 7.70 -16.08
C ARG A 272 10.81 7.89 -14.56
N ALA A 273 11.55 7.07 -13.80
CA ALA A 273 11.50 7.11 -12.34
C ALA A 273 12.42 8.18 -11.71
N VAL A 274 13.43 8.68 -12.46
CA VAL A 274 14.53 9.48 -11.92
C VAL A 274 14.62 10.91 -12.48
N THR A 275 13.80 11.28 -13.46
CA THR A 275 13.71 12.69 -13.91
C THR A 275 12.81 13.52 -13.02
#